data_AF-A0A9X1TR12-F1
#
_entry.id   AF-A0A9X1TR12-F1
#
_cell.length_a   1.000
_cell.length_b   1.000
_cell.length_c   1.000
_cell.angle_alpha   90.00
_cell.angle_beta   90.00
_cell.angle_gamma   90.00
#
_symmetry.space_group_name_H-M   'P 1'
#
loop_
_entity.id
_entity.type
_entity.pdbx_description
1 polymer ?
#
loop_
_entity_poly.entity_id
_entity_poly.type
_entity_poly.pdbx_seq_one_letter_code
_entity_poly.pdbx_strand_id
1 'polypeptide(L)'
;MNAAPNDLALNRPGDAVRRKIIELQPSALMRLGGRWLPGTEIHSWCNGLVGERVTGRRLNRLKGRGWHILHAVQWDSGSDIDHLAIGRAGVFAINSKRHKGKSVWYGDHAITINGTPTRHVVTSQREAQQVAQTLSRHCGFELPVRPVISVVHAAKLKVKNAAPLVLVLPVEELDRTLSGLSPLLTQDQVDRVYAVARDPRTWAGA
;
A
#
# COMPACT_ATOMS: atom_id res chain seq x y z
N MET A 1 -8.13 -5.29 28.34
CA MET A 1 -7.08 -5.59 27.34
C MET A 1 -6.52 -4.26 26.87
N ASN A 2 -5.39 -3.83 27.42
CA ASN A 2 -4.79 -2.54 27.08
C ASN A 2 -4.21 -2.64 25.66
N ALA A 3 -4.65 -1.78 24.76
CA ALA A 3 -4.02 -1.62 23.46
C ALA A 3 -2.54 -1.31 23.69
N ALA A 4 -1.66 -2.08 23.04
CA ALA A 4 -0.22 -1.78 23.08
C ALA A 4 -0.03 -0.32 22.61
N PRO A 5 0.85 0.47 23.24
CA PRO A 5 1.01 1.90 22.95
C PRO A 5 1.39 2.24 21.51
N ASN A 6 1.64 1.24 20.65
CA ASN A 6 1.89 1.39 19.21
C ASN A 6 1.02 0.40 18.39
N ASP A 7 -0.31 0.50 18.43
CA ASP A 7 -1.15 -0.35 17.57
C ASP A 7 -1.21 0.20 16.13
N LEU A 8 -0.76 -0.57 15.14
CA LEU A 8 -0.75 -0.12 13.73
C LEU A 8 -2.16 0.12 13.17
N ALA A 9 -3.21 -0.38 13.80
CA ALA A 9 -4.59 -0.07 13.44
C ALA A 9 -4.96 1.41 13.64
N LEU A 10 -4.17 2.15 14.44
CA LEU A 10 -4.36 3.58 14.67
C LEU A 10 -3.72 4.45 13.58
N ASN A 11 -2.86 3.87 12.73
CA ASN A 11 -2.21 4.60 11.65
C ASN A 11 -3.23 5.12 10.63
N ARG A 12 -2.96 6.30 10.11
CA ARG A 12 -3.73 6.95 9.05
C ARG A 12 -3.01 6.81 7.71
N PRO A 13 -3.75 6.85 6.58
CA PRO A 13 -3.12 6.89 5.25
C PRO A 13 -2.16 8.07 5.13
N GLY A 14 -0.92 7.81 4.70
CA GLY A 14 0.09 8.85 4.56
C GLY A 14 0.96 9.10 5.79
N ASP A 15 0.78 8.38 6.90
CA ASP A 15 1.52 8.66 8.14
C ASP A 15 3.02 8.40 7.98
N ALA A 16 3.43 7.41 7.19
CA ALA A 16 4.84 7.18 6.90
C ALA A 16 5.46 8.30 6.06
N VAL A 17 4.79 8.72 5.00
CA VAL A 17 5.24 9.87 4.21
C VAL A 17 5.29 11.15 5.02
N ARG A 18 4.32 11.38 5.91
CA ARG A 18 4.36 12.52 6.83
C ARG A 18 5.59 12.48 7.74
N ARG A 19 5.93 11.32 8.29
CA ARG A 19 7.14 11.14 9.12
C ARG A 19 8.42 11.44 8.32
N LYS A 20 8.56 10.88 7.12
CA LYS A 20 9.72 11.17 6.23
C LYS A 20 9.81 12.64 5.83
N ILE A 21 8.69 13.31 5.56
CA ILE A 21 8.68 14.76 5.28
C ILE A 21 9.15 15.57 6.50
N ILE A 22 8.78 15.17 7.71
CA ILE A 22 9.20 15.83 8.96
C ILE A 22 10.69 15.60 9.20
N GLU A 23 11.18 14.39 8.96
CA GLU A 23 12.59 14.02 9.11
C GLU A 23 13.50 14.76 8.13
N LEU A 24 13.15 14.78 6.84
CA LEU A 24 13.91 15.50 5.81
C LEU A 24 13.87 17.03 5.98
N GLN A 25 12.82 17.56 6.60
CA GLN A 25 12.67 19.01 6.78
C GLN A 25 11.87 19.36 8.06
N PRO A 26 12.55 19.48 9.22
CA PRO A 26 11.89 19.74 10.51
C PRO A 26 11.23 21.13 10.58
N SER A 27 11.77 22.11 9.84
CA SER A 27 11.25 23.49 9.78
C SER A 27 9.92 23.59 9.03
N ALA A 28 8.84 23.91 9.75
CA ALA A 28 7.49 24.00 9.21
C ALA A 28 7.33 25.01 8.06
N LEU A 29 8.01 26.15 8.14
CA LEU A 29 8.00 27.21 7.11
C LEU A 29 8.63 26.73 5.80
N MET A 30 9.78 26.04 5.87
CA MET A 30 10.48 25.50 4.71
C MET A 30 9.71 24.35 4.04
N ARG A 31 8.97 23.54 4.82
CA ARG A 31 8.03 22.54 4.27
C ARG A 31 6.91 23.18 3.47
N LEU A 32 6.35 24.28 3.96
CA LEU A 32 5.31 25.03 3.27
C LEU A 32 5.82 25.58 1.94
N GLY A 33 7.02 26.18 1.91
CA GLY A 33 7.66 26.65 0.68
C GLY A 33 7.96 25.52 -0.31
N GLY A 34 8.69 24.48 0.13
CA GLY A 34 9.11 23.36 -0.73
C GLY A 34 7.96 22.56 -1.34
N ARG A 35 6.76 22.58 -0.73
CA ARG A 35 5.55 21.96 -1.29
C ARG A 35 5.14 22.56 -2.65
N TRP A 36 5.35 23.86 -2.84
CA TRP A 36 4.92 24.58 -4.04
C TRP A 36 6.00 24.63 -5.12
N LEU A 37 7.27 24.40 -4.79
CA LEU A 37 8.39 24.36 -5.75
C LEU A 37 8.48 22.99 -6.43
N PRO A 38 8.18 22.89 -7.74
CA PRO A 38 8.36 21.65 -8.51
C PRO A 38 9.84 21.25 -8.53
N GLY A 39 10.13 19.95 -8.49
CA GLY A 39 11.50 19.42 -8.57
C GLY A 39 12.21 19.21 -7.23
N THR A 40 11.63 19.65 -6.12
CA THR A 40 12.15 19.33 -4.78
C THR A 40 11.71 17.95 -4.30
N GLU A 41 12.50 17.31 -3.44
CA GLU A 41 12.10 16.05 -2.78
C GLU A 41 10.79 16.22 -2.01
N ILE A 42 10.61 17.35 -1.30
CA ILE A 42 9.40 17.68 -0.54
C ILE A 42 8.16 17.70 -1.44
N HIS A 43 8.26 18.26 -2.65
CA HIS A 43 7.16 18.24 -3.62
C HIS A 43 6.81 16.81 -4.06
N SER A 44 7.82 15.97 -4.32
CA SER A 44 7.63 14.55 -4.65
C SER A 44 6.94 13.78 -3.52
N TRP A 45 7.37 13.99 -2.27
CA TRP A 45 6.74 13.40 -1.09
C TRP A 45 5.31 13.90 -0.87
N CYS A 46 5.06 15.20 -1.05
CA CYS A 46 3.70 15.76 -0.97
C CYS A 46 2.78 15.19 -2.05
N ASN A 47 3.31 14.93 -3.25
CA ASN A 47 2.59 14.29 -4.34
C ASN A 47 2.25 12.82 -3.99
N GLY A 48 3.21 12.06 -3.43
CA GLY A 48 2.98 10.71 -2.91
C GLY A 48 1.89 10.65 -1.83
N LEU A 49 1.92 11.59 -0.89
CA LEU A 49 0.94 11.71 0.20
C LEU A 49 -0.51 11.87 -0.29
N VAL A 50 -0.71 12.55 -1.42
CA VAL A 50 -2.05 12.63 -2.03
C VAL A 50 -2.49 11.26 -2.55
N GLY A 51 -1.57 10.50 -3.15
CA GLY A 51 -1.82 9.13 -3.60
C GLY A 51 -2.31 8.25 -2.45
N GLU A 52 -1.51 8.12 -1.39
CA GLU A 52 -1.87 7.31 -0.22
C GLU A 52 -3.19 7.71 0.44
N ARG A 53 -3.47 9.01 0.55
CA ARG A 53 -4.75 9.44 1.13
C ARG A 53 -5.95 9.08 0.27
N VAL A 54 -5.83 9.18 -1.06
CA VAL A 54 -6.91 8.81 -1.98
C VAL A 54 -7.13 7.29 -1.93
N THR A 55 -6.05 6.51 -2.02
CA THR A 55 -6.09 5.05 -1.91
C THR A 55 -6.65 4.59 -0.57
N GLY A 56 -6.13 5.12 0.54
CA GLY A 56 -6.60 4.78 1.89
C GLY A 56 -8.08 5.10 2.10
N ARG A 57 -8.58 6.26 1.62
CA ARG A 57 -10.02 6.57 1.65
C ARG A 57 -10.86 5.56 0.89
N ARG A 58 -10.39 5.13 -0.27
CA ARG A 58 -11.06 4.11 -1.07
C ARG A 58 -11.09 2.76 -0.35
N LEU A 59 -9.94 2.30 0.16
CA LEU A 59 -9.82 1.04 0.89
C LEU A 59 -10.69 1.01 2.15
N ASN A 60 -10.81 2.14 2.86
CA ASN A 60 -11.65 2.23 4.05
C ASN A 60 -13.14 1.92 3.79
N ARG A 61 -13.61 1.98 2.54
CA ARG A 61 -14.97 1.53 2.18
C ARG A 61 -15.18 0.03 2.34
N LEU A 62 -14.11 -0.75 2.32
CA LEU A 62 -14.15 -2.19 2.53
C LEU A 62 -14.40 -2.57 4.00
N LYS A 63 -14.14 -1.67 4.96
CA LYS A 63 -14.29 -1.96 6.39
C LYS A 63 -15.70 -2.42 6.76
N GLY A 64 -16.73 -1.82 6.15
CA GLY A 64 -18.13 -2.22 6.34
C GLY A 64 -18.49 -3.59 5.72
N ARG A 65 -17.54 -4.25 5.05
CA ARG A 65 -17.70 -5.56 4.40
C ARG A 65 -16.84 -6.65 5.06
N GLY A 66 -16.42 -6.44 6.31
CA GLY A 66 -15.59 -7.39 7.05
C GLY A 66 -14.11 -7.39 6.68
N TRP A 67 -13.62 -6.30 6.07
CA TRP A 67 -12.19 -6.15 5.77
C TRP A 67 -11.48 -5.35 6.85
N HIS A 68 -10.24 -5.72 7.14
CA HIS A 68 -9.33 -4.94 7.94
C HIS A 68 -8.32 -4.22 7.06
N ILE A 69 -8.10 -2.93 7.34
CA ILE A 69 -7.17 -2.10 6.59
C ILE A 69 -6.17 -1.49 7.57
N LEU A 70 -4.89 -1.77 7.35
CA LEU A 70 -3.76 -1.15 8.03
C LEU A 70 -3.06 -0.19 7.06
N HIS A 71 -2.47 0.86 7.62
CA HIS A 71 -1.77 1.89 6.86
C HIS A 71 -0.37 2.09 7.43
N ALA A 72 0.59 2.49 6.60
CA ALA A 72 1.95 2.83 7.03
C ALA A 72 2.57 1.73 7.92
N VAL A 73 2.50 0.48 7.48
CA VAL A 73 3.09 -0.66 8.19
C VAL A 73 4.60 -0.59 7.99
N GLN A 74 5.35 -0.44 9.08
CA GLN A 74 6.78 -0.15 9.02
C GLN A 74 7.61 -1.42 9.17
N TRP A 75 8.66 -1.51 8.36
CA TRP A 75 9.76 -2.44 8.54
C TRP A 75 10.84 -1.82 9.43
N ASP A 76 11.64 -2.67 10.10
CA ASP A 76 12.82 -2.21 10.86
C ASP A 76 13.86 -1.51 9.99
N SER A 77 13.91 -1.83 8.70
CA SER A 77 14.80 -1.17 7.74
C SER A 77 14.45 0.31 7.47
N GLY A 78 13.31 0.79 7.98
CA GLY A 78 12.81 2.16 7.75
C GLY A 78 11.98 2.33 6.47
N SER A 79 11.85 1.27 5.66
CA SER A 79 10.84 1.22 4.60
C SER A 79 9.45 0.92 5.19
N ASP A 80 8.42 1.17 4.40
CA ASP A 80 7.04 1.03 4.84
C ASP A 80 6.16 0.52 3.69
N ILE A 81 5.13 -0.24 4.07
CA ILE A 81 4.03 -0.65 3.19
C ILE A 81 2.95 0.41 3.34
N ASP A 82 2.59 1.07 2.24
CA ASP A 82 1.58 2.14 2.26
C ASP A 82 0.29 1.63 2.92
N HIS A 83 -0.25 0.51 2.42
CA HIS A 83 -1.48 -0.11 2.93
C HIS A 83 -1.44 -1.63 2.87
N LEU A 84 -2.03 -2.27 3.89
CA LEU A 84 -2.31 -3.69 3.92
C LEU A 84 -3.82 -3.89 4.04
N ALA A 85 -4.44 -4.53 3.06
CA ALA A 85 -5.85 -4.90 3.11
C ALA A 85 -5.98 -6.40 3.36
N ILE A 86 -6.78 -6.76 4.36
CA ILE A 86 -6.96 -8.13 4.85
C ILE A 86 -8.45 -8.42 4.79
N GLY A 87 -8.83 -9.45 4.04
CA GLY A 87 -10.22 -9.89 3.94
C GLY A 87 -10.30 -11.34 3.49
N ARG A 88 -11.52 -11.85 3.32
CA ARG A 88 -11.72 -13.27 2.95
C ARG A 88 -11.07 -13.63 1.62
N ALA A 89 -10.89 -12.68 0.71
CA ALA A 89 -10.19 -12.90 -0.57
C ALA A 89 -8.66 -13.02 -0.44
N GLY A 90 -8.10 -12.87 0.76
CA GLY A 90 -6.67 -12.93 1.04
C GLY A 90 -6.11 -11.61 1.60
N VAL A 91 -4.78 -11.51 1.56
CA VAL A 91 -4.04 -10.33 2.01
C VAL A 91 -3.47 -9.59 0.79
N PHE A 92 -3.53 -8.27 0.81
CA PHE A 92 -3.08 -7.42 -0.29
C PHE A 92 -2.12 -6.36 0.22
N ALA A 93 -0.87 -6.41 -0.24
CA ALA A 93 0.12 -5.36 -0.03
C ALA A 93 -0.04 -4.33 -1.15
N ILE A 94 -0.46 -3.12 -0.80
CA ILE A 94 -0.94 -2.12 -1.74
C ILE A 94 -0.05 -0.89 -1.69
N ASN A 95 0.58 -0.58 -2.83
CA ASN A 95 1.35 0.64 -3.03
C ASN A 95 0.56 1.69 -3.82
N SER A 96 0.60 2.94 -3.38
CA SER A 96 -0.06 4.08 -4.01
C SER A 96 0.88 4.80 -4.96
N LYS A 97 0.52 4.89 -6.24
CA LYS A 97 1.30 5.59 -7.26
C LYS A 97 0.47 6.69 -7.92
N ARG A 98 0.76 7.94 -7.54
CA ARG A 98 0.11 9.12 -8.13
C ARG A 98 0.84 9.55 -9.40
N HIS A 99 0.14 9.44 -10.52
CA HIS A 99 0.65 9.77 -11.85
C HIS A 99 -0.23 10.80 -12.55
N LYS A 100 -0.51 11.92 -11.86
CA LYS A 100 -1.42 12.97 -12.32
C LYS A 100 -1.16 13.35 -13.79
N GLY A 101 -2.15 13.12 -14.66
CA GLY A 101 -2.09 13.51 -16.08
C GLY A 101 -1.17 12.65 -16.96
N LYS A 102 -0.54 11.61 -16.41
CA LYS A 102 0.37 10.74 -17.16
C LYS A 102 -0.35 9.51 -17.69
N SER A 103 0.20 8.94 -18.76
CA SER A 103 -0.21 7.64 -19.30
C SER A 103 0.56 6.53 -18.58
N VAL A 104 -0.16 5.57 -18.01
CA VAL A 104 0.37 4.39 -17.33
C VAL A 104 0.04 3.17 -18.18
N TRP A 105 1.06 2.40 -18.55
CA TRP A 105 0.88 1.18 -19.32
C TRP A 105 1.56 0.01 -18.62
N TYR A 106 0.86 -1.10 -18.48
CA TYR A 106 1.42 -2.33 -17.94
C TYR A 106 1.46 -3.39 -19.04
N GLY A 107 2.68 -3.68 -19.49
CA GLY A 107 2.99 -4.76 -20.42
C GLY A 107 3.39 -6.05 -19.74
N ASP A 108 4.16 -6.88 -20.45
CA ASP A 108 4.50 -8.22 -19.98
C ASP A 108 5.53 -8.22 -18.84
N HIS A 109 6.49 -7.29 -18.87
CA HIS A 109 7.61 -7.26 -17.93
C HIS A 109 7.63 -6.05 -17.00
N ALA A 110 7.00 -4.94 -17.36
CA ALA A 110 7.12 -3.70 -16.61
C ALA A 110 5.91 -2.77 -16.79
N ILE A 111 5.77 -1.87 -15.80
CA ILE A 111 4.90 -0.71 -15.89
C ILE A 111 5.73 0.44 -16.46
N THR A 112 5.22 1.08 -17.52
CA THR A 112 5.80 2.30 -18.09
C THR A 112 4.93 3.52 -17.74
N ILE A 113 5.60 4.65 -17.51
CA ILE A 113 4.98 5.95 -17.25
C ILE A 113 5.42 6.89 -18.36
N ASN A 114 4.49 7.32 -19.22
CA ASN A 114 4.80 8.06 -20.46
C ASN A 114 5.90 7.38 -21.30
N GLY A 115 5.88 6.04 -21.39
CA GLY A 115 6.86 5.26 -22.14
C GLY A 115 8.14 4.90 -21.39
N THR A 116 8.43 5.53 -20.25
CA THR A 116 9.62 5.21 -19.45
C THR A 116 9.35 4.01 -18.53
N PRO A 117 10.16 2.92 -18.60
CA PRO A 117 9.98 1.75 -17.74
C PRO A 117 10.29 2.05 -16.28
N THR A 118 9.59 1.35 -15.38
CA THR A 118 9.75 1.47 -13.93
C THR A 118 10.07 0.12 -13.29
N ARG A 119 10.59 0.15 -12.07
CA ARG A 119 10.83 -1.05 -11.24
C ARG A 119 9.63 -1.44 -10.37
N HIS A 120 8.47 -0.79 -10.54
CA HIS A 120 7.32 -0.95 -9.63
C HIS A 120 6.84 -2.39 -9.48
N VAL A 121 6.86 -3.19 -10.57
CA VAL A 121 6.46 -4.59 -10.53
C VAL A 121 7.36 -5.40 -9.59
N VAL A 122 8.68 -5.35 -9.83
CA VAL A 122 9.66 -6.11 -9.05
C VAL A 122 9.66 -5.66 -7.58
N THR A 123 9.57 -4.36 -7.32
CA THR A 123 9.50 -3.82 -5.95
C THR A 123 8.26 -4.34 -5.21
N SER A 124 7.07 -4.21 -5.82
CA SER A 124 5.83 -4.67 -5.19
C SER A 124 5.81 -6.19 -4.97
N GLN A 125 6.38 -6.99 -5.89
CA GLN A 125 6.48 -8.44 -5.71
C GLN A 125 7.35 -8.82 -4.51
N ARG A 126 8.54 -8.21 -4.39
CA ARG A 126 9.45 -8.46 -3.26
C ARG A 126 8.80 -8.08 -1.93
N GLU A 127 8.16 -6.93 -1.88
CA GLU A 127 7.44 -6.48 -0.69
C GLU A 127 6.31 -7.45 -0.31
N ALA A 128 5.45 -7.84 -1.25
CA ALA A 128 4.39 -8.81 -0.98
C ALA A 128 4.94 -10.17 -0.53
N GLN A 129 6.08 -10.61 -1.07
CA GLN A 129 6.76 -11.83 -0.64
C GLN A 129 7.28 -11.71 0.81
N GLN A 130 7.88 -10.57 1.17
CA GLN A 130 8.32 -10.30 2.55
C GLN A 130 7.14 -10.28 3.53
N VAL A 131 6.03 -9.64 3.15
CA VAL A 131 4.78 -9.65 3.93
C VAL A 131 4.27 -11.08 4.09
N ALA A 132 4.24 -11.88 3.02
CA ALA A 132 3.78 -13.26 3.07
C ALA A 132 4.62 -14.10 4.04
N GLN A 133 5.94 -14.01 3.94
CA GLN A 133 6.86 -14.74 4.82
C GLN A 133 6.68 -14.35 6.29
N THR A 134 6.61 -13.05 6.55
CA THR A 134 6.44 -12.50 7.90
C THR A 134 5.12 -12.94 8.52
N LEU A 135 4.00 -12.69 7.84
CA LEU A 135 2.69 -13.05 8.37
C LEU A 135 2.51 -14.56 8.48
N SER A 136 3.00 -15.35 7.53
CA SER A 136 2.87 -16.82 7.59
C SER A 136 3.60 -17.39 8.80
N ARG A 137 4.81 -16.89 9.09
CA ARG A 137 5.60 -17.28 10.27
C ARG A 137 4.84 -17.03 11.58
N HIS A 138 4.21 -15.87 11.71
CA HIS A 138 3.49 -15.49 12.94
C HIS A 138 2.08 -16.08 13.03
N CYS A 139 1.43 -16.35 11.90
CA CYS A 139 0.10 -16.94 11.87
C CYS A 139 0.12 -18.47 11.98
N GLY A 140 1.22 -19.13 11.59
CA GLY A 140 1.38 -20.58 11.63
C GLY A 140 0.77 -21.31 10.42
N PHE A 141 0.49 -20.60 9.32
CA PHE A 141 0.00 -21.17 8.07
C PHE A 141 0.40 -20.29 6.88
N GLU A 142 0.45 -20.87 5.68
CA GLU A 142 0.82 -20.14 4.47
C GLU A 142 -0.24 -19.11 4.09
N LEU A 143 0.19 -17.87 3.88
CA LEU A 143 -0.66 -16.75 3.51
C LEU A 143 -0.34 -16.26 2.10
N PRO A 144 -1.30 -16.37 1.15
CA PRO A 144 -1.14 -15.71 -0.13
C PRO A 144 -1.28 -14.20 0.05
N VAL A 145 -0.17 -13.48 -0.16
CA VAL A 145 -0.17 -12.01 -0.23
C VAL A 145 -0.06 -11.58 -1.69
N ARG A 146 -1.06 -10.85 -2.16
CA ARG A 146 -1.09 -10.36 -3.53
C ARG A 146 -0.58 -8.92 -3.59
N PRO A 147 0.45 -8.62 -4.41
CA PRO A 147 0.90 -7.25 -4.62
C PRO A 147 -0.12 -6.47 -5.47
N VAL A 148 -0.38 -5.24 -5.07
CA VAL A 148 -1.30 -4.32 -5.76
C VAL A 148 -0.65 -2.96 -5.92
N ILE A 149 -0.83 -2.34 -7.09
CA ILE A 149 -0.49 -0.94 -7.31
C ILE A 149 -1.78 -0.18 -7.60
N SER A 150 -2.11 0.73 -6.68
CA SER A 150 -3.22 1.67 -6.87
C SER A 150 -2.73 2.90 -7.62
N VAL A 151 -3.23 3.09 -8.84
CA VAL A 151 -2.88 4.20 -9.72
C VAL A 151 -3.85 5.36 -9.46
N VAL A 152 -3.31 6.50 -9.05
CA VAL A 152 -4.09 7.69 -8.67
C VAL A 152 -3.91 8.80 -9.70
N HIS A 153 -5.04 9.28 -10.25
CA HIS A 153 -5.15 10.43 -11.17
C HIS A 153 -4.36 10.30 -12.49
N ALA A 154 -4.02 9.09 -12.93
CA ALA A 154 -3.48 8.89 -14.27
C ALA A 154 -4.50 9.35 -15.33
N ALA A 155 -4.02 9.96 -16.41
CA ALA A 155 -4.89 10.31 -17.54
C ALA A 155 -5.38 9.05 -18.27
N LYS A 156 -4.55 8.00 -18.27
CA LYS A 156 -4.85 6.72 -18.89
C LYS A 156 -4.14 5.61 -18.12
N LEU A 157 -4.84 4.49 -17.92
CA LEU A 157 -4.26 3.23 -17.47
C LEU A 157 -4.63 2.15 -18.48
N LYS A 158 -3.64 1.43 -19.00
CA LYS A 158 -3.86 0.26 -19.87
C LYS A 158 -3.03 -0.92 -19.39
N VAL A 159 -3.71 -1.98 -18.97
CA VAL A 159 -3.10 -3.26 -18.60
C VAL A 159 -3.33 -4.24 -19.75
N LYS A 160 -2.26 -4.76 -20.35
CA LYS A 160 -2.37 -5.74 -21.44
C LYS A 160 -2.32 -7.19 -20.94
N ASN A 161 -1.71 -7.44 -19.79
CA ASN A 161 -1.53 -8.77 -19.26
C ASN A 161 -2.86 -9.29 -18.64
N ALA A 162 -3.34 -10.45 -19.11
CA ALA A 162 -4.57 -11.09 -18.64
C ALA A 162 -4.44 -11.72 -17.24
N ALA A 163 -3.21 -12.09 -16.83
CA ALA A 163 -2.89 -12.66 -15.52
C ALA A 163 -1.65 -11.98 -14.93
N PRO A 164 -1.76 -10.68 -14.58
CA PRO A 164 -0.61 -9.91 -14.16
C PRO A 164 -0.07 -10.39 -12.80
N LEU A 165 1.26 -10.44 -12.69
CA LEU A 165 1.95 -10.77 -11.42
C LEU A 165 1.66 -9.76 -10.31
N VAL A 166 1.35 -8.52 -10.67
CA VAL A 166 0.95 -7.44 -9.75
C VAL A 166 -0.38 -6.87 -10.21
N LEU A 167 -1.36 -6.78 -9.32
CA LEU A 167 -2.65 -6.21 -9.69
C LEU A 167 -2.53 -4.68 -9.80
N VAL A 168 -2.60 -4.14 -11.02
CA VAL A 168 -2.51 -2.68 -11.25
C VAL A 168 -3.89 -2.14 -11.57
N LEU A 169 -4.43 -1.30 -10.69
CA LEU A 169 -5.81 -0.82 -10.77
C LEU A 169 -5.87 0.70 -10.70
N PRO A 170 -6.83 1.34 -11.41
CA PRO A 170 -7.19 2.69 -11.07
C PRO A 170 -7.78 2.70 -9.65
N VAL A 171 -7.48 3.72 -8.86
CA VAL A 171 -7.96 3.80 -7.47
C VAL A 171 -9.49 3.74 -7.38
N GLU A 172 -10.19 4.12 -8.43
CA GLU A 172 -11.65 4.09 -8.50
C GLU A 172 -12.24 2.68 -8.49
N GLU A 173 -11.48 1.67 -8.90
CA GLU A 173 -11.92 0.27 -8.99
C GLU A 173 -11.42 -0.59 -7.82
N LEU A 174 -10.49 -0.07 -7.01
CA LEU A 174 -9.77 -0.84 -6.01
C LEU A 174 -10.68 -1.59 -5.02
N ASP A 175 -11.67 -0.91 -4.43
CA ASP A 175 -12.58 -1.53 -3.46
C ASP A 175 -13.47 -2.61 -4.11
N ARG A 176 -14.06 -2.28 -5.26
CA ARG A 176 -14.91 -3.22 -6.01
C ARG A 176 -14.13 -4.46 -6.44
N THR A 177 -12.94 -4.28 -7.00
CA THR A 177 -12.13 -5.39 -7.50
C THR A 177 -11.69 -6.29 -6.35
N LEU A 178 -11.17 -5.74 -5.25
CA LEU A 178 -10.71 -6.57 -4.12
C LEU A 178 -11.87 -7.34 -3.46
N SER A 179 -13.02 -6.69 -3.25
CA SER A 179 -14.19 -7.35 -2.64
C SER A 179 -14.92 -8.34 -3.56
N GLY A 180 -14.70 -8.27 -4.88
CA GLY A 180 -15.26 -9.21 -5.85
C GLY A 180 -14.45 -10.48 -6.06
N LEU A 181 -13.27 -10.59 -5.46
CA LEU A 181 -12.43 -11.78 -5.54
C LEU A 181 -12.99 -12.92 -4.70
N SER A 182 -12.85 -14.16 -5.18
CA SER A 182 -13.27 -15.36 -4.46
C SER A 182 -12.59 -15.50 -3.10
N PRO A 183 -13.30 -15.97 -2.06
CA PRO A 183 -12.72 -16.16 -0.74
C PRO A 183 -11.67 -17.28 -0.75
N LEU A 184 -10.52 -17.01 -0.13
CA LEU A 184 -9.41 -17.93 0.11
C LEU A 184 -9.19 -18.19 1.60
N LEU A 185 -9.65 -17.29 2.47
CA LEU A 185 -9.51 -17.36 3.91
C LEU A 185 -10.88 -17.49 4.60
N THR A 186 -10.92 -18.24 5.70
CA THR A 186 -12.04 -18.21 6.65
C THR A 186 -12.06 -16.90 7.43
N GLN A 187 -13.16 -16.58 8.10
CA GLN A 187 -13.22 -15.39 8.94
C GLN A 187 -12.23 -15.48 10.10
N ASP A 188 -12.09 -16.65 10.74
CA ASP A 188 -11.11 -16.85 11.82
C ASP A 188 -9.68 -16.63 11.34
N GLN A 189 -9.34 -17.05 10.12
CA GLN A 189 -8.04 -16.77 9.52
C GLN A 189 -7.85 -15.26 9.26
N VAL A 190 -8.87 -14.56 8.77
CA VAL A 190 -8.83 -13.10 8.58
C VAL A 190 -8.57 -12.39 9.91
N ASP A 191 -9.28 -12.77 10.97
CA ASP A 191 -9.17 -12.15 12.29
C ASP A 191 -7.79 -12.45 12.91
N ARG A 192 -7.29 -13.68 12.74
CA ARG A 192 -5.94 -14.07 13.18
C ARG A 192 -4.86 -13.27 12.46
N VAL A 193 -4.95 -13.15 11.14
CA VAL A 193 -4.00 -12.37 10.33
C VAL A 193 -4.02 -10.91 10.74
N TYR A 194 -5.20 -10.32 10.95
CA TYR A 194 -5.31 -8.94 11.41
C TYR A 194 -4.72 -8.72 12.79
N ALA A 195 -4.98 -9.63 13.75
CA ALA A 195 -4.44 -9.54 15.10
C ALA A 195 -2.90 -9.57 15.11
N VAL A 196 -2.29 -10.37 14.23
CA VAL A 196 -0.84 -10.41 14.02
C VAL A 196 -0.37 -9.13 13.32
N ALA A 197 -0.96 -8.80 12.18
CA ALA A 197 -0.50 -7.69 11.33
C ALA A 197 -0.55 -6.32 12.02
N ARG A 198 -1.47 -6.10 12.97
CA ARG A 198 -1.59 -4.81 13.67
C ARG A 198 -0.52 -4.59 14.76
N ASP A 199 0.20 -5.64 15.18
CA ASP A 199 1.26 -5.55 16.16
C ASP A 199 2.59 -5.15 15.48
N PRO A 200 3.21 -4.00 15.82
CA PRO A 200 4.49 -3.60 15.23
C PRO A 200 5.59 -4.64 15.41
N ARG A 201 5.55 -5.43 16.50
CA ARG A 201 6.56 -6.45 16.79
C ARG A 201 6.57 -7.59 15.77
N THR A 202 5.47 -7.78 15.03
CA THR A 202 5.42 -8.72 13.90
C THR A 202 6.36 -8.32 12.78
N TRP A 203 6.59 -7.03 12.61
CA TRP A 203 7.40 -6.48 11.52
C TRP A 203 8.85 -6.22 11.94
N ALA A 204 9.17 -6.49 13.21
CA ALA A 204 10.52 -6.40 13.75
C ALA A 204 11.36 -7.63 13.37
N GLY A 205 12.59 -7.42 12.90
CA GLY A 205 13.52 -8.47 12.49
C GLY A 205 13.13 -9.21 11.19
N ALA A 206 12.22 -8.64 10.41
CA ALA A 206 11.76 -9.20 9.12
C ALA A 206 12.62 -8.76 7.92
#